data_AF-A0A5C3P9K9-F1
#
_entry.id   AF-A0A5C3P9K9-F1
#
_cell.length_a   1.000
_cell.length_b   1.000
_cell.length_c   1.000
_cell.angle_alpha   90.00
_cell.angle_beta   90.00
_cell.angle_gamma   90.00
#
_symmetry.space_group_name_H-M   'P 1'
#
loop_
_entity.id
_entity.type
_entity.pdbx_description
1 polymer ?
#
loop_
_entity_poly.entity_id
_entity_poly.type
_entity_poly.pdbx_seq_one_letter_code
_entity_poly.pdbx_strand_id
1 'polypeptide(L)'
;MPAGIVTMNLDVVCAIMAFVISMPKDSRPRSTIASMMLVNRALYHEGANTLLSRDVALYDSGDVPSFVDCCLAENGIRTGYVRELVLHFFPRSPVTAASLSNLVLKLTNLASVSLMSAASSWTRSEEEDRSESILFDTIASLTTLSRLSLQIRNISHRGAGANRSLQFVKTLRSPLRELYLSQYCSNASAVVCFVTFSRPLVSRTISIGVRPSV
;
A
#
# COMPACT_ATOMS: atom_id res chain seq x y z
N MET A 1 -2.79 -41.90 -24.20
CA MET A 1 -1.38 -41.46 -24.09
C MET A 1 -1.30 -40.51 -22.90
N PRO A 2 -0.48 -40.78 -21.87
CA PRO A 2 -0.26 -39.78 -20.84
C PRO A 2 0.44 -38.59 -21.49
N ALA A 3 -0.12 -37.39 -21.35
CA ALA A 3 0.54 -36.17 -21.77
C ALA A 3 1.89 -36.10 -21.04
N GLY A 4 2.99 -36.22 -21.78
CA GLY A 4 4.33 -36.11 -21.21
C GLY A 4 4.44 -34.76 -20.49
N ILE A 5 4.95 -34.77 -19.26
CA ILE A 5 5.22 -33.54 -18.52
C ILE A 5 6.31 -32.80 -19.30
N VAL A 6 5.91 -31.83 -20.11
CA VAL A 6 6.84 -30.92 -20.78
C VAL A 6 7.38 -29.99 -19.69
N THR A 7 8.63 -30.21 -19.30
CA THR A 7 9.32 -29.39 -18.32
C THR A 7 9.77 -28.09 -18.98
N MET A 8 9.06 -27.00 -18.68
CA MET A 8 9.46 -25.65 -19.09
C MET A 8 10.56 -25.14 -18.14
N ASN A 9 11.57 -24.46 -18.68
CA ASN A 9 12.62 -23.82 -17.87
C ASN A 9 11.98 -22.79 -16.91
N LEU A 10 12.39 -22.79 -15.64
CA LEU A 10 11.89 -21.91 -14.59
C LEU A 10 11.96 -20.43 -14.97
N ASP A 11 13.03 -20.00 -15.66
CA ASP A 11 13.20 -18.62 -16.12
C ASP A 11 12.08 -18.21 -17.08
N VAL A 12 11.68 -19.13 -17.97
CA VAL A 12 10.59 -18.91 -18.92
C VAL A 12 9.26 -18.79 -18.18
N VAL A 13 9.04 -19.63 -17.15
CA VAL A 13 7.81 -19.57 -16.36
C VAL A 13 7.75 -18.28 -15.53
N CYS A 14 8.86 -17.84 -14.93
CA CYS A 14 8.96 -16.56 -14.24
C CYS A 14 8.72 -15.39 -15.21
N ALA A 15 9.22 -15.46 -16.45
CA ALA A 15 8.93 -14.45 -17.48
C ALA A 15 7.45 -14.42 -17.86
N ILE A 16 6.77 -15.58 -17.93
CA ILE A 16 5.32 -15.64 -18.13
C ILE A 16 4.59 -14.99 -16.96
N MET A 17 5.00 -15.25 -15.71
CA MET A 17 4.42 -14.58 -14.54
C MET A 17 4.63 -13.05 -14.59
N ALA A 18 5.80 -12.59 -15.00
CA ALA A 18 6.10 -11.17 -15.17
C ALA A 18 5.24 -10.53 -16.28
N PHE A 19 4.91 -11.27 -17.33
CA PHE A 19 3.95 -10.85 -18.34
C PHE A 19 2.53 -10.80 -17.78
N VAL A 20 2.08 -11.86 -17.09
CA VAL A 20 0.75 -11.93 -16.46
C VAL A 20 0.56 -10.78 -15.48
N ILE A 21 1.51 -10.49 -14.58
CA ILE A 21 1.39 -9.38 -13.63
C ILE A 21 1.30 -8.00 -14.31
N SER A 22 1.71 -7.89 -15.58
CA SER A 22 1.62 -6.67 -16.38
C SER A 22 0.29 -6.53 -17.13
N MET A 23 -0.56 -7.56 -17.13
CA MET A 23 -1.86 -7.52 -17.78
C MET A 23 -2.82 -6.52 -17.09
N PRO A 24 -3.86 -6.04 -17.80
CA PRO A 24 -4.88 -5.18 -17.21
C PRO A 24 -5.49 -5.76 -15.94
N LYS A 25 -5.87 -4.90 -14.98
CA LYS A 25 -6.40 -5.34 -13.68
C LYS A 25 -7.62 -6.27 -13.80
N ASP A 26 -8.45 -6.06 -14.83
CA ASP A 26 -9.66 -6.84 -15.09
C ASP A 26 -9.37 -8.32 -15.40
N SER A 27 -8.14 -8.67 -15.82
CA SER A 27 -7.72 -10.05 -16.05
C SER A 27 -7.27 -10.78 -14.78
N ARG A 28 -7.39 -10.15 -13.61
CA ARG A 28 -7.05 -10.69 -12.28
C ARG A 28 -5.67 -11.35 -12.21
N PRO A 29 -4.60 -10.64 -12.60
CA PRO A 29 -3.29 -11.27 -12.79
C PRO A 29 -2.68 -11.83 -11.50
N ARG A 30 -2.92 -11.19 -10.35
CA ARG A 30 -2.44 -11.67 -9.04
C ARG A 30 -3.05 -13.00 -8.63
N SER A 31 -4.36 -13.19 -8.85
CA SER A 31 -4.99 -14.48 -8.53
C SER A 31 -4.47 -15.57 -9.44
N THR A 32 -4.25 -15.29 -10.73
CA THR A 32 -3.66 -16.26 -11.67
C THR A 32 -2.26 -16.68 -11.22
N ILE A 33 -1.42 -15.72 -10.84
CA ILE A 33 -0.08 -16.00 -10.31
C ILE A 33 -0.15 -16.82 -9.01
N ALA A 34 -1.04 -16.45 -8.08
CA ALA A 34 -1.22 -17.20 -6.85
C ALA A 34 -1.64 -18.65 -7.14
N SER A 35 -2.55 -18.87 -8.09
CA SER A 35 -2.93 -20.22 -8.54
C SER A 35 -1.75 -20.98 -9.15
N MET A 36 -0.90 -20.33 -9.96
CA MET A 36 0.32 -20.94 -10.50
C MET A 36 1.29 -21.35 -9.38
N MET A 37 1.44 -20.51 -8.35
CA MET A 37 2.28 -20.80 -7.18
C MET A 37 1.73 -21.98 -6.35
N LEU A 38 0.41 -22.14 -6.26
CA LEU A 38 -0.21 -23.25 -5.53
C LEU A 38 0.03 -24.61 -6.20
N VAL A 39 0.12 -24.65 -7.53
CA VAL A 39 0.28 -25.91 -8.28
C VAL A 39 1.73 -26.27 -8.57
N ASN A 40 2.68 -25.34 -8.39
CA ASN A 40 4.09 -25.56 -8.70
C ASN A 40 5.00 -25.09 -7.56
N ARG A 41 5.71 -26.03 -6.94
CA ARG A 41 6.62 -25.77 -5.81
C ARG A 41 7.75 -24.79 -6.16
N ALA A 42 8.34 -24.88 -7.35
CA ALA A 42 9.40 -23.95 -7.75
C ALA A 42 8.85 -22.51 -7.87
N LEU A 43 7.65 -22.35 -8.44
CA LEU A 43 6.96 -21.05 -8.49
C LEU A 43 6.50 -20.58 -7.11
N TYR A 44 6.16 -21.48 -6.20
CA TYR A 44 5.88 -21.09 -4.82
C TYR A 44 7.06 -20.36 -4.18
N HIS A 45 8.29 -20.84 -4.40
CA HIS A 45 9.50 -20.20 -3.87
C HIS A 45 9.88 -18.93 -4.65
N GLU A 46 9.99 -19.01 -5.98
CA GLU A 46 10.51 -17.92 -6.82
C GLU A 46 9.46 -16.90 -7.26
N GLY A 47 8.23 -17.36 -7.49
CA GLY A 47 7.13 -16.56 -8.03
C GLY A 47 6.64 -15.47 -7.08
N ALA A 48 6.87 -15.63 -5.77
CA ALA A 48 6.52 -14.63 -4.76
C ALA A 48 7.24 -13.29 -4.99
N ASN A 49 8.50 -13.32 -5.45
CA ASN A 49 9.23 -12.11 -5.80
C ASN A 49 8.54 -11.38 -6.97
N THR A 50 8.09 -12.11 -7.99
CA THR A 50 7.35 -11.52 -9.12
C THR A 50 6.02 -10.91 -8.69
N LEU A 51 5.33 -11.54 -7.73
CA LEU A 51 4.05 -11.07 -7.20
C LEU A 51 4.19 -9.80 -6.33
N LEU A 52 5.26 -9.73 -5.53
CA LEU A 52 5.43 -8.73 -4.46
C LEU A 52 6.42 -7.59 -4.79
N SER A 53 7.29 -7.76 -5.80
CA SER A 53 8.30 -6.75 -6.18
C SER A 53 7.73 -5.51 -6.88
N ARG A 54 6.48 -5.61 -7.35
CA ARG A 54 5.70 -4.47 -7.86
C ARG A 54 4.81 -3.90 -6.78
N ASP A 55 4.04 -2.88 -7.14
CA ASP A 55 3.02 -2.30 -6.28
C ASP A 55 2.08 -3.39 -5.75
N VAL A 56 1.98 -3.53 -4.44
CA VAL A 56 1.00 -4.41 -3.80
C VAL A 56 -0.20 -3.56 -3.45
N ALA A 57 -1.29 -3.74 -4.19
CA ALA A 57 -2.54 -3.01 -3.96
C ALA A 57 -3.53 -3.90 -3.20
N LEU A 58 -3.94 -3.46 -2.00
CA LEU A 58 -5.01 -4.06 -1.22
C LEU A 58 -6.29 -3.24 -1.42
N TYR A 59 -7.35 -3.89 -1.87
CA TYR A 59 -8.61 -3.24 -2.23
C TYR A 59 -9.64 -3.30 -1.11
N ASP A 60 -9.58 -4.33 -0.27
CA ASP A 60 -10.47 -4.48 0.88
C ASP A 60 -9.76 -5.05 2.12
N SER A 61 -10.42 -4.95 3.26
CA SER A 61 -9.89 -5.48 4.54
C SER A 61 -9.79 -7.01 4.57
N GLY A 62 -10.50 -7.72 3.70
CA GLY A 62 -10.42 -9.15 3.51
C GLY A 62 -9.14 -9.60 2.78
N ASP A 63 -8.48 -8.70 2.05
CA ASP A 63 -7.17 -8.99 1.43
C ASP A 63 -6.06 -9.14 2.48
N VAL A 64 -6.17 -8.47 3.63
CA VAL A 64 -5.10 -8.35 4.63
C VAL A 64 -4.60 -9.70 5.15
N PRO A 65 -5.44 -10.66 5.58
CA PRO A 65 -4.97 -11.96 6.06
C PRO A 65 -4.14 -12.70 4.99
N SER A 66 -4.63 -12.76 3.75
CA SER A 66 -3.92 -13.44 2.66
C SER A 66 -2.59 -12.78 2.32
N PHE A 67 -2.52 -11.45 2.41
CA PHE A 67 -1.29 -10.69 2.22
C PHE A 67 -0.27 -10.95 3.34
N VAL A 68 -0.73 -10.96 4.59
CA VAL A 68 0.10 -11.28 5.76
C VAL A 68 0.66 -12.70 5.67
N ASP A 69 -0.19 -13.68 5.36
CA ASP A 69 0.22 -15.07 5.21
C ASP A 69 1.23 -15.23 4.06
N CYS A 70 0.98 -14.57 2.93
CA CYS A 70 1.89 -14.58 1.78
C CYS A 70 3.27 -14.02 2.14
N CYS A 71 3.33 -12.90 2.88
CA CYS A 71 4.59 -12.26 3.27
C CYS A 71 5.35 -13.02 4.37
N LEU A 72 4.64 -13.64 5.30
CA LEU A 72 5.26 -14.37 6.42
C LEU A 72 5.63 -15.81 6.08
N ALA A 73 5.13 -16.35 4.96
CA ALA A 73 5.59 -17.62 4.42
C ALA A 73 7.11 -17.64 4.19
N GLU A 74 7.70 -18.84 4.10
CA GLU A 74 9.14 -19.03 3.89
C GLU A 74 9.97 -18.28 4.95
N ASN A 75 9.61 -18.41 6.23
CA ASN A 75 10.26 -17.74 7.36
C ASN A 75 10.33 -16.20 7.23
N GLY A 76 9.38 -15.60 6.51
CA GLY A 76 9.31 -14.16 6.31
C GLY A 76 10.30 -13.60 5.29
N ILE A 77 10.99 -14.42 4.49
CA ILE A 77 11.91 -13.94 3.45
C ILE A 77 11.20 -12.98 2.48
N ARG A 78 9.90 -13.23 2.23
CA ARG A 78 9.09 -12.46 1.29
C ARG A 78 8.78 -11.03 1.74
N THR A 79 8.96 -10.69 3.03
CA THR A 79 8.79 -9.30 3.50
C THR A 79 9.79 -8.35 2.85
N GLY A 80 10.94 -8.86 2.42
CA GLY A 80 11.96 -8.10 1.68
C GLY A 80 11.60 -7.83 0.21
N TYR A 81 10.56 -8.45 -0.35
CA TYR A 81 10.18 -8.21 -1.75
C TYR A 81 9.28 -7.00 -1.91
N VAL A 82 8.51 -6.64 -0.87
CA VAL A 82 7.55 -5.54 -0.94
C VAL A 82 8.28 -4.20 -0.90
N ARG A 83 8.20 -3.45 -2.00
CA ARG A 83 8.75 -2.10 -2.11
C ARG A 83 7.70 -1.00 -2.06
N GLU A 84 6.53 -1.28 -2.64
CA GLU A 84 5.44 -0.32 -2.77
C GLU A 84 4.13 -0.95 -2.27
N LEU A 85 3.48 -0.30 -1.31
CA LEU A 85 2.19 -0.73 -0.75
C LEU A 85 1.12 0.33 -1.00
N VAL A 86 0.02 -0.09 -1.63
CA VAL A 86 -1.14 0.75 -1.91
C VAL A 86 -2.34 0.20 -1.17
N LEU A 87 -2.91 1.00 -0.26
CA LEU A 87 -4.13 0.69 0.46
C LEU A 87 -5.27 1.50 -0.14
N HIS A 88 -6.26 0.85 -0.76
CA HIS A 88 -7.46 1.50 -1.28
C HIS A 88 -8.59 1.63 -0.23
N PHE A 89 -8.32 1.21 1.00
CA PHE A 89 -9.25 1.27 2.11
C PHE A 89 -8.49 1.63 3.40
N PHE A 90 -9.25 2.08 4.40
CA PHE A 90 -8.79 2.10 5.78
C PHE A 90 -9.41 0.90 6.51
N PRO A 91 -8.64 0.09 7.25
CA PRO A 91 -9.20 -0.98 8.06
C PRO A 91 -10.22 -0.41 9.03
N ARG A 92 -11.37 -1.05 9.11
CA ARG A 92 -12.42 -0.68 10.07
C ARG A 92 -12.29 -1.39 11.41
N SER A 93 -11.54 -2.49 11.44
CA SER A 93 -11.27 -3.28 12.63
C SER A 93 -9.87 -2.99 13.17
N PRO A 94 -9.72 -2.70 14.48
CA PRO A 94 -8.42 -2.53 15.12
C PRO A 94 -7.54 -3.77 15.00
N VAL A 95 -8.13 -4.96 14.93
CA VAL A 95 -7.41 -6.24 14.77
C VAL A 95 -6.76 -6.31 13.39
N THR A 96 -7.51 -5.98 12.34
CA THR A 96 -6.99 -5.93 10.97
C THR A 96 -5.92 -4.85 10.84
N ALA A 97 -6.14 -3.67 11.44
CA ALA A 97 -5.16 -2.58 11.46
C ALA A 97 -3.86 -3.00 12.16
N ALA A 98 -3.95 -3.67 13.32
CA ALA A 98 -2.80 -4.13 14.06
C ALA A 98 -2.03 -5.22 13.29
N SER A 99 -2.74 -6.16 12.65
CA SER A 99 -2.12 -7.21 11.83
C SER A 99 -1.34 -6.61 10.66
N LEU A 100 -1.96 -5.69 9.91
CA LEU A 100 -1.30 -4.97 8.82
C LEU A 100 -0.11 -4.14 9.32
N SER A 101 -0.26 -3.45 10.44
CA SER A 101 0.80 -2.64 11.05
C SER A 101 2.01 -3.49 11.47
N ASN A 102 1.77 -4.61 12.13
CA ASN A 102 2.81 -5.56 12.52
C ASN A 102 3.56 -6.11 11.31
N LEU A 103 2.87 -6.34 10.18
CA LEU A 103 3.51 -6.73 8.94
C LEU A 103 4.34 -5.58 8.36
N VAL A 104 3.78 -4.37 8.26
CA VAL A 104 4.43 -3.19 7.68
C VAL A 104 5.78 -2.91 8.35
N LEU A 105 5.88 -3.06 9.67
CA LEU A 105 7.16 -2.92 10.39
C LEU A 105 8.22 -3.95 10.00
N LYS A 106 7.82 -5.10 9.42
CA LYS A 106 8.72 -6.15 8.95
C LYS A 106 9.09 -6.02 7.47
N LEU A 107 8.46 -5.11 6.73
CA LEU A 107 8.73 -4.87 5.31
C LEU A 107 10.01 -4.05 5.15
N THR A 108 11.15 -4.71 5.19
CA THR A 108 12.48 -4.07 5.27
C THR A 108 12.84 -3.22 4.05
N ASN A 109 12.26 -3.51 2.89
CA ASN A 109 12.51 -2.78 1.64
C ASN A 109 11.36 -1.84 1.25
N LEU A 110 10.39 -1.62 2.14
CA LEU A 110 9.28 -0.73 1.88
C LEU A 110 9.77 0.71 1.74
N ALA A 111 9.58 1.27 0.54
CA ALA A 111 10.05 2.59 0.16
C ALA A 111 8.90 3.55 -0.20
N SER A 112 7.73 3.01 -0.53
CA SER A 112 6.55 3.75 -1.02
C SER A 112 5.29 3.24 -0.35
N VAL A 113 4.51 4.15 0.25
CA VAL A 113 3.18 3.85 0.80
C VAL A 113 2.17 4.83 0.20
N SER A 114 1.07 4.29 -0.32
CA SER A 114 -0.05 5.08 -0.81
C SER A 114 -1.33 4.73 -0.05
N LEU A 115 -1.89 5.69 0.67
CA LEU A 115 -3.16 5.57 1.37
C LEU A 115 -4.25 6.26 0.55
N MET A 116 -4.89 5.46 -0.30
CA MET A 116 -6.02 5.87 -1.11
C MET A 116 -7.30 5.60 -0.32
N SER A 117 -8.04 6.65 -0.03
CA SER A 117 -9.27 6.51 0.71
C SER A 117 -10.42 6.28 -0.27
N ALA A 118 -10.84 5.03 -0.48
CA ALA A 118 -12.15 4.77 -1.10
C ALA A 118 -13.21 5.42 -0.21
N ALA A 119 -13.92 6.42 -0.71
CA ALA A 119 -14.91 7.19 0.02
C ALA A 119 -15.85 6.26 0.80
N SER A 120 -15.73 6.21 2.12
CA SER A 120 -16.54 5.34 2.97
C SER A 120 -17.19 6.16 4.09
N SER A 121 -18.51 6.32 3.96
CA SER A 121 -19.51 6.60 4.99
C SER A 121 -19.33 7.89 5.82
N TRP A 122 -20.39 8.69 5.89
CA TRP A 122 -20.47 9.94 6.66
C TRP A 122 -20.47 9.71 8.18
N THR A 123 -20.54 8.47 8.65
CA THR A 123 -20.48 8.10 10.06
C THR A 123 -19.17 7.38 10.36
N ARG A 124 -18.29 8.02 11.13
CA ARG A 124 -17.07 7.43 11.70
C ARG A 124 -17.40 6.76 13.03
N SER A 125 -17.01 5.50 13.19
CA SER A 125 -17.02 4.82 14.50
C SER A 125 -15.73 5.10 15.28
N GLU A 126 -15.77 5.02 16.62
CA GLU A 126 -14.56 5.07 17.46
C GLU A 126 -13.55 3.96 17.08
N GLU A 127 -14.04 2.80 16.63
CA GLU A 127 -13.18 1.69 16.19
C GLU A 127 -12.43 2.00 14.89
N GLU A 128 -13.08 2.70 13.97
CA GLU A 128 -12.44 3.16 12.72
C GLU A 128 -11.37 4.20 13.02
N ASP A 129 -11.65 5.13 13.96
CA ASP A 129 -10.69 6.13 14.44
C ASP A 129 -9.46 5.50 15.10
N ARG A 130 -9.65 4.44 15.91
CA ARG A 130 -8.55 3.67 16.50
C ARG A 130 -7.74 2.94 15.44
N SER A 131 -8.40 2.31 14.48
CA SER A 131 -7.77 1.56 13.40
C SER A 131 -6.89 2.46 12.52
N GLU A 132 -7.38 3.65 12.18
CA GLU A 132 -6.62 4.65 11.43
C GLU A 132 -5.41 5.16 12.23
N SER A 133 -5.60 5.46 13.52
CA SER A 133 -4.50 5.88 14.40
C SER A 133 -3.39 4.84 14.47
N ILE A 134 -3.72 3.56 14.65
CA ILE A 134 -2.76 2.45 14.69
C ILE A 134 -1.90 2.42 13.41
N LEU A 135 -2.52 2.56 12.24
CA LEU A 135 -1.79 2.58 10.97
C LEU A 135 -0.94 3.84 10.82
N PHE A 136 -1.47 5.02 11.15
CA PHE A 136 -0.73 6.28 11.06
C PHE A 136 0.49 6.29 11.97
N ASP A 137 0.34 5.86 13.22
CA ASP A 137 1.46 5.76 14.16
C ASP A 137 2.53 4.80 13.64
N THR A 138 2.10 3.68 13.06
CA THR A 138 3.01 2.71 12.45
C THR A 138 3.78 3.31 11.28
N ILE A 139 3.07 3.93 10.32
CA ILE A 139 3.70 4.53 9.14
C ILE A 139 4.61 5.70 9.54
N ALA A 140 4.22 6.49 10.54
CA ALA A 140 5.02 7.58 11.07
C ALA A 140 6.31 7.10 11.74
N SER A 141 6.29 5.90 12.34
CA SER A 141 7.46 5.29 12.96
C SER A 141 8.49 4.78 11.96
N LEU A 142 8.10 4.54 10.69
CA LEU A 142 9.00 4.07 9.65
C LEU A 142 10.10 5.11 9.38
N THR A 143 11.31 4.61 9.10
CA THR A 143 12.49 5.43 8.78
C THR A 143 12.99 5.21 7.35
N THR A 144 12.41 4.26 6.62
CA THR A 144 12.84 3.85 5.28
C THR A 144 12.01 4.47 4.15
N LEU A 145 10.87 5.11 4.45
CA LEU A 145 9.99 5.60 3.39
C LEU A 145 10.64 6.76 2.63
N SER A 146 10.58 6.66 1.32
CA SER A 146 11.03 7.69 0.38
C SER A 146 9.85 8.41 -0.27
N ARG A 147 8.71 7.73 -0.41
CA ARG A 147 7.49 8.24 -1.01
C ARG A 147 6.29 7.95 -0.11
N LEU A 148 5.45 8.97 0.08
CA LEU A 148 4.16 8.83 0.74
C LEU A 148 3.09 9.51 -0.11
N SER A 149 2.01 8.81 -0.39
CA SER A 149 0.82 9.37 -1.03
C SER A 149 -0.37 9.25 -0.09
N LEU A 150 -1.07 10.36 0.14
CA LEU A 150 -2.21 10.44 1.03
C LEU A 150 -3.38 11.11 0.31
N GLN A 151 -4.52 10.43 0.34
CA GLN A 151 -5.78 11.01 -0.07
C GLN A 151 -6.50 11.56 1.17
N ILE A 152 -6.43 12.88 1.36
CA ILE A 152 -7.06 13.62 2.44
C ILE A 152 -8.56 13.71 2.17
N ARG A 153 -9.37 13.20 3.10
CA ARG A 153 -10.81 13.44 3.08
C ARG A 153 -11.11 14.83 3.64
N ASN A 154 -11.82 15.64 2.87
CA ASN A 154 -12.40 16.88 3.40
C ASN A 154 -13.65 16.52 4.19
N ILE A 155 -13.56 16.47 5.52
CA ILE A 155 -14.77 16.47 6.35
C ILE A 155 -15.23 17.91 6.41
N SER A 156 -16.08 18.29 5.46
CA SER A 156 -16.89 19.51 5.53
C SER A 156 -17.89 19.36 6.68
N HIS A 157 -17.42 19.53 7.90
CA HIS A 157 -18.13 20.01 9.10
C HIS A 157 -17.11 20.12 10.24
N ARG A 158 -16.76 21.36 10.61
CA ARG A 158 -15.96 21.74 11.80
C ARG A 158 -14.65 20.93 12.04
N GLY A 159 -13.60 21.30 11.31
CA GLY A 159 -12.27 21.55 11.89
C GLY A 159 -11.36 20.38 12.34
N ALA A 160 -11.78 19.11 12.34
CA ALA A 160 -10.95 18.04 12.94
C ALA A 160 -10.24 17.09 11.93
N GLY A 161 -10.88 16.75 10.80
CA GLY A 161 -10.36 15.72 9.87
C GLY A 161 -9.09 16.11 9.11
N ALA A 162 -9.08 17.30 8.50
CA ALA A 162 -7.90 17.83 7.80
C ALA A 162 -6.70 18.04 8.76
N ASN A 163 -6.98 18.31 10.03
CA ASN A 163 -5.94 18.44 11.05
C ASN A 163 -5.23 17.12 11.35
N ARG A 164 -5.93 15.96 11.33
CA ARG A 164 -5.29 14.66 11.63
C ARG A 164 -4.30 14.20 10.57
N SER A 165 -4.67 14.25 9.28
CA SER A 165 -3.72 13.88 8.21
C SER A 165 -2.50 14.80 8.21
N LEU A 166 -2.68 16.10 8.46
CA LEU A 166 -1.58 17.04 8.58
C LEU A 166 -0.73 16.83 9.84
N GLN A 167 -1.35 16.48 10.97
CA GLN A 167 -0.63 16.08 12.20
C GLN A 167 0.18 14.81 11.96
N PHE A 168 -0.40 13.80 11.31
CA PHE A 168 0.30 12.58 10.93
C PHE A 168 1.52 12.88 10.04
N VAL A 169 1.39 13.73 9.02
CA VAL A 169 2.54 14.09 8.18
C VAL A 169 3.66 14.76 9.01
N LYS A 170 3.31 15.51 10.07
CA LYS A 170 4.30 16.11 10.98
C LYS A 170 4.98 15.11 11.92
N THR A 171 4.38 13.94 12.16
CA THR A 171 4.96 12.91 13.04
C THR A 171 5.86 11.91 12.30
N LEU A 172 5.92 12.00 10.96
CA LEU A 172 6.75 11.13 10.13
C LEU A 172 8.23 11.24 10.51
N ARG A 173 8.86 10.08 10.72
CA ARG A 173 10.31 9.94 10.95
C ARG A 173 11.11 9.65 9.70
N SER A 174 10.43 9.31 8.60
CA SER A 174 11.05 8.95 7.33
C SER A 174 11.59 10.15 6.56
N PRO A 175 12.77 10.04 5.91
CA PRO A 175 13.37 11.07 5.08
C PRO A 175 12.68 11.14 3.70
N LEU A 176 11.40 11.50 3.67
CA LEU A 176 10.61 11.54 2.44
C LEU A 176 11.26 12.44 1.37
N ARG A 177 11.36 11.89 0.15
CA ARG A 177 11.73 12.61 -1.07
C ARG A 177 10.49 13.15 -1.78
N GLU A 178 9.39 12.40 -1.69
CA GLU A 178 8.14 12.71 -2.37
C GLU A 178 6.95 12.57 -1.42
N LEU A 179 6.13 13.63 -1.33
CA LEU A 179 4.86 13.62 -0.62
C LEU A 179 3.75 14.07 -1.57
N TYR A 180 2.78 13.18 -1.79
CA TYR A 180 1.59 13.43 -2.60
C TYR A 180 0.39 13.60 -1.68
N LEU A 181 -0.24 14.77 -1.70
CA LEU A 181 -1.46 15.03 -0.94
C LEU A 181 -2.58 15.31 -1.95
N SER A 182 -3.54 14.40 -2.07
CA SER A 182 -4.73 14.61 -2.89
C SER A 182 -5.93 14.85 -2.00
N GLN A 183 -6.75 15.85 -2.30
CA GLN A 183 -7.97 16.16 -1.55
C GLN A 183 -9.18 15.98 -2.45
N TYR A 184 -10.15 15.18 -1.99
CA TYR A 184 -11.46 15.09 -2.63
C TYR A 184 -12.39 16.13 -2.01
N CYS A 185 -12.77 17.14 -2.79
CA CYS A 185 -13.88 18.00 -2.48
C CYS A 185 -15.16 17.34 -3.02
N SER A 186 -16.21 17.27 -2.20
CA SER A 186 -17.52 16.71 -2.54
C SER A 186 -18.20 17.40 -3.75
N ASN A 187 -17.69 18.55 -4.18
CA ASN A 187 -18.11 19.26 -5.38
C ASN A 187 -17.00 19.19 -6.45
N ALA A 188 -16.98 18.11 -7.23
CA ALA A 188 -16.36 17.94 -8.56
C ALA A 188 -14.87 18.31 -8.82
N SER A 189 -14.13 18.93 -7.90
CA SER A 189 -12.71 19.28 -8.12
C SER A 189 -11.82 18.54 -7.12
N ALA A 190 -11.04 17.57 -7.60
CA ALA A 190 -9.93 17.03 -6.83
C ALA A 190 -8.79 18.07 -6.84
N VAL A 191 -8.39 18.55 -5.66
CA VAL A 191 -7.21 19.39 -5.54
C VAL A 191 -6.04 18.47 -5.22
N VAL A 192 -5.06 18.40 -6.13
CA VAL A 192 -3.84 17.61 -5.90
C VAL A 192 -2.70 18.56 -5.59
N CYS A 193 -2.24 18.52 -4.35
CA CYS A 193 -1.05 19.23 -3.90
C CYS A 193 0.15 18.30 -4.01
N PHE A 194 1.08 18.66 -4.88
CA PHE A 194 2.35 17.97 -5.07
C PHE A 194 3.43 18.68 -4.26
N VAL A 195 4.10 17.95 -3.37
CA VAL A 195 5.28 18.46 -2.69
C VAL A 195 6.44 17.50 -2.93
N THR A 196 7.29 17.85 -3.88
CA THR A 196 8.57 17.18 -4.16
C THR A 196 9.68 17.91 -3.42
N PHE A 197 10.50 17.17 -2.68
CA PHE A 197 11.61 17.75 -1.93
C PHE A 197 12.94 17.44 -2.60
N SER A 198 13.72 18.48 -2.90
CA SER A 198 15.06 18.35 -3.47
C SER A 198 16.07 17.76 -2.45
N ARG A 199 15.70 17.71 -1.16
CA ARG A 199 16.43 17.12 -0.05
C ARG A 199 15.44 16.42 0.88
N PRO A 200 15.80 15.32 1.55
CA PRO A 200 14.88 14.61 2.43
C PRO A 200 14.29 15.54 3.50
N LEU A 201 12.98 15.40 3.75
CA LEU A 201 12.24 16.09 4.82
C LEU A 201 12.79 15.69 6.20
N VAL A 202 13.90 16.29 6.60
CA VAL A 202 14.39 16.20 7.99
C VAL A 202 13.89 17.44 8.72
N SER A 203 12.65 17.36 9.19
CA SER A 203 12.04 18.28 10.17
C SER A 203 12.23 19.78 9.86
N ARG A 204 11.33 20.37 9.07
CA ARG A 204 10.88 21.79 9.20
C ARG A 204 9.70 22.08 8.26
N THR A 205 8.83 22.95 8.77
CA THR A 205 7.56 23.50 8.25
C THR A 205 7.18 23.14 6.81
N ILE A 206 6.12 22.32 6.67
CA ILE A 206 5.46 22.04 5.39
C ILE A 206 4.53 23.22 5.08
N SER A 207 4.91 24.09 4.14
CA SER A 207 4.01 25.07 3.54
C SER A 207 3.26 24.42 2.38
N ILE A 208 1.98 24.14 2.58
CA ILE A 208 1.12 23.55 1.56
C ILE A 208 0.63 24.69 0.65
N GLY A 209 1.23 24.80 -0.53
CA GLY A 209 0.75 25.67 -1.59
C GLY A 209 -0.42 24.99 -2.30
N VAL A 210 -1.64 25.48 -2.07
CA VAL A 210 -2.84 25.06 -2.80
C VAL A 210 -2.78 25.69 -4.19
N ARG A 211 -2.59 24.88 -5.24
CA ARG A 211 -2.83 25.32 -6.62
C ARG A 211 -4.24 24.91 -7.04
N PRO A 212 -5.13 25.85 -7.37
CA PRO A 212 -6.38 25.49 -8.03
C PRO A 212 -6.06 24.94 -9.42
N SER A 213 -6.67 23.81 -9.77
CA SER A 213 -6.73 23.31 -11.14
C SER A 213 -7.59 24.27 -11.97
N VAL A 214 -7.02 24.75 -13.08
CA VAL A 214 -7.70 25.58 -14.09
C VAL A 214 -8.58 24.70 -14.96
#